data_AF-A0A7C0X474-F1
#
_entry.id   AF-A0A7C0X474-F1
#
_cell.length_a   1.000
_cell.length_b   1.000
_cell.length_c   1.000
_cell.angle_alpha   90.00
_cell.angle_beta   90.00
_cell.angle_gamma   90.00
#
_symmetry.space_group_name_H-M   'P 1'
#
loop_
_entity.id
_entity.type
_entity.pdbx_description
1 polymer ?
#
loop_
_entity_poly.entity_id
_entity_poly.type
_entity_poly.pdbx_seq_one_letter_code
_entity_poly.pdbx_strand_id
1 'polypeptide(L)'
;MKSDGLTALVFNFVDTLTHERDKQKIIEEIARDTAALREVVKSWFLRSSLMELLNHLSEEKDTCIVITSDHGSISTERSITAYCDKDSVKSLRFWFGRNLRFDGNKGLLIRKPEEWGLPNDFVGKNYIIAKENYNFIFSFDYHHQKRRYEGAFQHGGISMPEIILPCTILEPKV
;
A
#
# COMPACT_ATOMS: atom_id res chain seq x y z
N MET A 1 -18.30 9.05 25.81
CA MET A 1 -18.96 7.80 25.36
C MET A 1 -18.32 6.63 26.11
N LYS A 2 -18.91 6.14 27.21
CA LYS A 2 -18.45 4.87 27.81
C LYS A 2 -19.18 3.74 27.12
N SER A 3 -18.54 3.13 26.13
CA SER A 3 -18.92 1.80 25.66
C SER A 3 -17.90 0.82 26.22
N ASP A 4 -18.35 -0.23 26.91
CA ASP A 4 -17.53 -1.40 27.28
C ASP A 4 -17.15 -2.21 26.02
N GLY A 5 -16.61 -1.56 24.98
CA GLY A 5 -16.49 -2.12 23.65
C GLY A 5 -15.40 -1.48 22.78
N LEU A 6 -15.05 -2.18 21.70
CA LEU A 6 -14.06 -1.77 20.72
C LEU A 6 -14.69 -0.84 19.67
N THR A 7 -14.09 0.33 19.47
CA THR A 7 -14.39 1.20 18.32
C THR A 7 -13.22 1.16 17.34
N ALA A 8 -13.50 0.88 16.06
CA ALA A 8 -12.51 0.90 15.00
C ALA A 8 -12.82 2.02 14.00
N LEU A 9 -11.79 2.80 13.65
CA LEU A 9 -11.87 3.92 12.71
C LEU A 9 -10.80 3.76 11.63
N VAL A 10 -11.14 4.10 10.38
CA VAL A 10 -10.20 4.03 9.24
C VAL A 10 -10.00 5.45 8.69
N PHE A 11 -8.75 5.88 8.60
CA PHE A 11 -8.36 7.17 8.04
C PHE A 11 -7.62 6.98 6.72
N ASN A 12 -8.31 7.13 5.60
CA ASN A 12 -7.79 6.78 4.26
C ASN A 12 -6.97 7.89 3.57
N PHE A 13 -6.56 8.93 4.29
CA PHE A 13 -5.95 10.11 3.68
C PHE A 13 -4.61 9.79 2.99
N VAL A 14 -3.74 9.01 3.64
CA VAL A 14 -2.39 8.74 3.13
C VAL A 14 -2.44 7.93 1.83
N ASP A 15 -3.25 6.88 1.78
CA ASP A 15 -3.43 6.07 0.55
C ASP A 15 -4.05 6.92 -0.58
N THR A 16 -5.09 7.69 -0.26
CA THR A 16 -5.72 8.61 -1.23
C THR A 16 -4.71 9.61 -1.78
N LEU A 17 -3.87 10.21 -0.93
CA LEU A 17 -2.82 11.15 -1.35
C LEU A 17 -1.82 10.49 -2.30
N THR A 18 -1.39 9.25 -2.01
CA THR A 18 -0.46 8.53 -2.88
C THR A 18 -1.05 8.19 -4.24
N HIS A 19 -2.34 7.83 -4.32
CA HIS A 19 -3.00 7.56 -5.61
C HIS A 19 -3.32 8.83 -6.41
N GLU A 20 -3.69 9.93 -5.74
CA GLU A 20 -3.97 11.21 -6.39
C GLU A 20 -2.69 11.88 -6.90
N ARG A 21 -1.55 11.62 -6.27
CA ARG A 21 -0.23 12.06 -6.75
C ARG A 21 0.01 11.68 -8.22
N ASP A 22 -0.34 10.45 -8.61
CA ASP A 22 -0.13 9.95 -9.97
C ASP A 22 -1.11 10.54 -10.99
N LYS A 23 -2.16 11.24 -10.54
CA LYS A 23 -3.18 11.87 -11.40
C LYS A 23 -3.00 13.37 -11.53
N GLN A 24 -2.39 14.02 -10.52
CA GLN A 24 -2.34 15.47 -10.42
C GLN A 24 -0.89 15.95 -10.28
N LYS A 25 -0.41 16.63 -11.33
CA LYS A 25 0.97 17.16 -11.39
C LYS A 25 1.34 18.04 -10.19
N ILE A 26 0.41 18.82 -9.67
CA ILE A 26 0.67 19.68 -8.50
C ILE A 26 0.94 18.86 -7.24
N ILE A 27 0.24 17.74 -7.05
CA ILE A 27 0.46 16.83 -5.92
C ILE A 27 1.79 16.10 -6.10
N GLU A 28 2.11 15.67 -7.32
CA GLU A 28 3.41 15.10 -7.68
C GLU A 28 4.56 16.06 -7.34
N GLU A 29 4.45 17.36 -7.66
CA GLU A 29 5.48 18.36 -7.35
C GLU A 29 5.67 18.56 -5.83
N ILE A 30 4.58 18.57 -5.06
CA ILE A 30 4.61 18.77 -3.60
C ILE A 30 5.11 17.49 -2.89
N ALA A 31 4.66 16.31 -3.30
CA ALA A 31 4.99 15.02 -2.72
C ALA A 31 5.94 14.22 -3.65
N ARG A 32 6.97 14.89 -4.17
CA ARG A 32 7.86 14.36 -5.21
C ARG A 32 8.62 13.09 -4.82
N ASP A 33 8.98 12.97 -3.55
CA ASP A 33 9.79 11.89 -3.00
C ASP A 33 9.26 11.47 -1.62
N THR A 34 9.87 10.42 -1.04
CA THR A 34 9.42 9.87 0.25
C THR A 34 9.55 10.87 1.40
N ALA A 35 10.57 11.73 1.39
CA ALA A 35 10.76 12.73 2.44
C ALA A 35 9.70 13.84 2.32
N ALA A 36 9.47 14.34 1.10
CA ALA A 36 8.44 15.34 0.83
C ALA A 36 7.04 14.82 1.19
N LEU A 37 6.70 13.58 0.79
CA LEU A 37 5.44 12.93 1.15
C LEU A 37 5.25 12.87 2.68
N ARG A 38 6.29 12.50 3.43
CA ARG A 38 6.23 12.47 4.91
C ARG A 38 5.96 13.84 5.52
N GLU A 39 6.58 14.89 5.00
CA GLU A 39 6.33 16.26 5.48
C GLU A 39 4.89 16.72 5.19
N VAL A 40 4.34 16.39 4.01
CA VAL A 40 2.93 16.66 3.69
C VAL A 40 1.99 15.93 4.65
N VAL A 41 2.20 14.62 4.83
CA VAL A 41 1.38 13.79 5.73
C VAL A 41 1.49 14.27 7.17
N LYS A 42 2.69 14.64 7.63
CA LYS A 42 2.89 15.20 8.97
C LYS A 42 2.15 16.53 9.15
N SER A 43 2.27 17.44 8.18
CA SER A 43 1.58 18.73 8.21
C SER A 43 0.05 18.56 8.26
N TRP A 44 -0.48 17.64 7.46
CA TRP A 44 -1.89 17.26 7.50
C TRP A 44 -2.27 16.68 8.87
N PHE A 45 -1.51 15.70 9.37
CA PHE A 45 -1.82 14.99 10.61
C PHE A 45 -1.96 15.96 11.79
N LEU A 46 -1.03 16.90 11.94
CA LEU A 46 -1.03 17.91 13.00
C LEU A 46 -2.30 18.80 13.03
N ARG A 47 -3.05 18.88 11.94
CA ARG A 47 -4.28 19.68 11.80
C ARG A 47 -5.50 18.84 11.41
N SER A 48 -5.39 17.52 11.53
CA SER A 48 -6.42 16.58 11.10
C SER A 48 -7.45 16.34 12.20
N SER A 49 -8.66 15.92 11.81
CA SER A 49 -9.67 15.43 12.74
C SER A 49 -9.20 14.21 13.54
N LEU A 50 -8.24 13.43 13.01
CA LEU A 50 -7.59 12.36 13.78
C LEU A 50 -6.81 12.94 14.97
N MET A 51 -6.02 14.00 14.78
CA MET A 51 -5.30 14.64 15.89
C MET A 51 -6.25 15.26 16.90
N GLU A 52 -7.32 15.93 16.45
CA GLU A 52 -8.36 16.46 17.34
C GLU A 52 -9.01 15.34 18.17
N LEU A 53 -9.34 14.21 17.54
CA LEU A 53 -9.85 13.02 18.22
C LEU A 53 -8.86 12.48 19.25
N LEU A 54 -7.57 12.33 18.89
CA LEU A 54 -6.55 11.84 19.81
C LEU A 54 -6.37 12.76 21.02
N ASN A 55 -6.42 14.07 20.82
CA ASN A 55 -6.38 15.05 21.91
C ASN A 55 -7.59 14.90 22.84
N HIS A 56 -8.80 14.77 22.29
CA HIS A 56 -9.99 14.58 23.10
C HIS A 56 -9.96 13.26 23.89
N LEU A 57 -9.54 12.16 23.25
CA LEU A 57 -9.40 10.86 23.92
C LEU A 57 -8.30 10.86 24.99
N SER A 58 -7.32 11.76 24.91
CA SER A 58 -6.27 11.89 25.94
C SER A 58 -6.78 12.45 27.28
N GLU A 59 -7.97 13.06 27.30
CA GLU A 59 -8.63 13.58 28.51
C GLU A 59 -9.51 12.52 29.20
N GLU A 60 -9.84 11.44 28.49
CA GLU A 60 -10.69 10.37 28.99
C GLU A 60 -9.87 9.36 29.81
N LYS A 61 -10.30 9.10 31.05
CA LYS A 61 -9.71 8.02 31.86
C LYS A 61 -10.08 6.67 31.27
N ASP A 62 -9.17 5.69 31.39
CA ASP A 62 -9.38 4.29 31.00
C ASP A 62 -9.58 4.05 29.48
N THR A 63 -8.98 4.86 28.61
CA THR A 63 -9.00 4.64 27.15
C THR A 63 -7.68 4.06 26.67
N CYS A 64 -7.71 2.96 25.92
CA CYS A 64 -6.53 2.41 25.22
C CYS A 64 -6.69 2.63 23.72
N ILE A 65 -5.70 3.29 23.09
CA ILE A 65 -5.73 3.59 21.66
C ILE A 65 -4.66 2.77 20.96
N VAL A 66 -5.05 1.98 19.96
CA VAL A 66 -4.12 1.30 19.06
C VAL A 66 -4.15 1.99 17.71
N ILE A 67 -2.99 2.47 17.25
CA ILE A 67 -2.83 3.06 15.91
C ILE A 67 -1.93 2.16 15.09
N THR A 68 -2.42 1.75 13.93
CA THR A 68 -1.68 0.94 12.96
C THR A 68 -2.10 1.25 11.53
N SER A 69 -1.49 0.57 10.57
CA SER A 69 -1.83 0.62 9.14
C SER A 69 -2.04 -0.82 8.66
N ASP A 70 -2.81 -1.00 7.59
CA ASP A 70 -3.00 -2.29 6.91
C ASP A 70 -1.86 -2.59 5.92
N HIS A 71 -1.30 -1.55 5.32
CA HIS A 71 -0.09 -1.62 4.50
C HIS A 71 0.75 -0.35 4.65
N GLY A 72 2.01 -0.42 4.21
CA GLY A 72 2.79 0.77 3.88
C GLY A 72 2.83 1.01 2.36
N SER A 73 3.81 1.78 1.89
CA SER A 73 3.97 2.07 0.46
C SER A 73 5.44 2.27 0.11
N ILE A 74 5.76 2.12 -1.18
CA ILE A 74 7.11 2.32 -1.70
C ILE A 74 7.04 2.92 -3.12
N SER A 75 7.97 3.81 -3.44
CA SER A 75 8.14 4.31 -4.81
C SER A 75 8.69 3.21 -5.71
N THR A 76 8.01 2.88 -6.81
CA THR A 76 8.47 1.87 -7.77
C THR A 76 9.36 2.49 -8.84
N GLU A 77 10.61 2.04 -8.93
CA GLU A 77 11.60 2.62 -9.86
C GLU A 77 12.02 1.64 -10.97
N ARG A 78 11.64 0.36 -10.81
CA ARG A 78 12.12 -0.72 -11.68
C ARG A 78 10.93 -1.53 -12.17
N SER A 79 10.99 -1.97 -13.41
CA SER A 79 9.89 -2.71 -14.03
C SER A 79 10.29 -4.12 -14.44
N ILE A 80 9.38 -5.06 -14.21
CA ILE A 80 9.46 -6.46 -14.62
C ILE A 80 8.42 -6.67 -15.71
N THR A 81 8.85 -7.18 -16.86
CA THR A 81 7.92 -7.59 -17.90
C THR A 81 7.19 -8.86 -17.45
N ALA A 82 5.86 -8.80 -17.42
CA ALA A 82 5.00 -9.92 -17.07
C ALA A 82 3.97 -10.21 -18.16
N TYR A 83 3.53 -11.46 -18.19
CA TYR A 83 2.60 -12.01 -19.16
C TYR A 83 1.52 -12.79 -18.43
N CYS A 84 0.30 -12.70 -18.95
CA CYS A 84 -0.85 -13.32 -18.34
C CYS A 84 -1.95 -13.62 -19.37
N ASP A 85 -2.93 -14.42 -18.96
CA ASP A 85 -4.18 -14.55 -19.70
C ASP A 85 -5.02 -13.26 -19.64
N LYS A 86 -6.00 -13.16 -20.55
CA LYS A 86 -6.85 -11.97 -20.69
C LYS A 86 -7.67 -11.68 -19.43
N ASP A 87 -8.16 -12.73 -18.79
CA ASP A 87 -9.02 -12.74 -17.59
C ASP A 87 -8.25 -12.55 -16.27
N SER A 88 -6.91 -12.45 -16.31
CA SER A 88 -6.12 -12.19 -15.11
C SER A 88 -6.37 -10.78 -14.56
N VAL A 89 -6.40 -10.66 -13.23
CA VAL A 89 -6.49 -9.38 -12.51
C VAL A 89 -5.09 -8.85 -12.25
N LYS A 90 -4.92 -7.54 -12.42
CA LYS A 90 -3.61 -6.91 -12.57
C LYS A 90 -3.54 -5.63 -11.76
N SER A 91 -2.50 -5.51 -10.94
CA SER A 91 -2.05 -4.30 -10.28
C SER A 91 -0.58 -4.07 -10.64
N LEU A 92 -0.02 -2.90 -10.33
CA LEU A 92 1.42 -2.67 -10.52
C LEU A 92 2.28 -3.56 -9.63
N ARG A 93 1.75 -4.03 -8.50
CA ARG A 93 2.53 -4.78 -7.50
C ARG A 93 2.24 -6.27 -7.46
N PHE A 94 1.03 -6.69 -7.81
CA PHE A 94 0.67 -8.10 -7.86
C PHE A 94 -0.38 -8.38 -8.92
N TRP A 95 -0.29 -9.54 -9.58
CA TRP A 95 -1.33 -10.05 -10.48
C TRP A 95 -1.82 -11.41 -9.97
N PHE A 96 -3.06 -11.76 -10.28
CA PHE A 96 -3.56 -13.12 -10.07
C PHE A 96 -4.38 -13.61 -11.27
N GLY A 97 -4.32 -14.92 -11.53
CA GLY A 97 -4.90 -15.53 -12.72
C GLY A 97 -4.40 -16.96 -12.94
N ARG A 98 -4.80 -17.59 -14.05
CA ARG A 98 -4.43 -18.97 -14.35
C ARG A 98 -3.01 -19.09 -14.89
N ASN A 99 -2.70 -18.48 -16.03
CA ASN A 99 -1.34 -18.50 -16.56
C ASN A 99 -0.67 -17.17 -16.28
N LEU A 100 0.33 -17.17 -15.39
CA LEU A 100 1.16 -16.02 -15.09
C LEU A 100 2.64 -16.39 -15.27
N ARG A 101 3.40 -15.50 -15.92
CA ARG A 101 4.86 -15.58 -15.99
C ARG A 101 5.46 -14.19 -16.01
N PHE A 102 6.69 -14.06 -15.57
CA PHE A 102 7.44 -12.80 -15.64
C PHE A 102 8.92 -13.10 -15.87
N ASP A 103 9.66 -12.10 -16.35
CA ASP A 103 11.08 -12.27 -16.66
C ASP A 103 11.95 -12.07 -15.42
N GLY A 104 12.97 -12.92 -15.26
CA GLY A 104 13.95 -12.83 -14.17
C GLY A 104 13.46 -13.36 -12.82
N ASN A 105 14.05 -12.85 -11.73
CA ASN A 105 13.86 -13.37 -10.36
C ASN A 105 13.37 -12.30 -9.34
N LYS A 106 12.96 -11.13 -9.85
CA LYS A 106 12.58 -9.95 -9.05
C LYS A 106 11.12 -9.95 -8.64
N GLY A 107 10.35 -10.94 -9.09
CA GLY A 107 9.03 -11.28 -8.58
C GLY A 107 9.03 -12.59 -7.80
N LEU A 108 7.91 -12.89 -7.18
CA LEU A 108 7.57 -14.17 -6.58
C LEU A 108 6.39 -14.75 -7.36
N LEU A 109 6.50 -15.99 -7.84
CA LEU A 109 5.37 -16.75 -8.40
C LEU A 109 4.85 -17.71 -7.33
N ILE A 110 3.60 -17.54 -6.94
CA ILE A 110 2.90 -18.41 -5.99
C ILE A 110 1.95 -19.31 -6.78
N ARG A 111 2.23 -20.62 -6.76
CA ARG A 111 1.42 -21.62 -7.47
C ARG A 111 0.33 -22.29 -6.65
N LYS A 112 0.42 -22.15 -5.33
CA LYS A 112 -0.48 -22.72 -4.35
C LYS A 112 -0.86 -21.62 -3.36
N PRO A 113 -1.89 -20.81 -3.68
CA PRO A 113 -2.25 -19.65 -2.87
C PRO A 113 -2.53 -20.00 -1.40
N GLU A 114 -3.10 -21.18 -1.15
CA GLU A 114 -3.44 -21.66 0.19
C GLU A 114 -2.22 -21.84 1.12
N GLU A 115 -1.05 -22.22 0.59
CA GLU A 115 0.19 -22.33 1.38
C GLU A 115 0.69 -20.96 1.88
N TRP A 116 0.16 -19.88 1.30
CA TRP A 116 0.48 -18.49 1.63
C TRP A 116 -0.68 -17.77 2.33
N GLY A 117 -1.77 -18.48 2.68
CA GLY A 117 -2.98 -17.88 3.24
C GLY A 117 -3.73 -16.98 2.26
N LEU A 118 -3.49 -17.11 0.96
CA LEU A 118 -4.14 -16.32 -0.09
C LEU A 118 -5.43 -17.00 -0.60
N PRO A 119 -6.42 -16.23 -1.08
CA PRO A 119 -7.65 -16.79 -1.64
C PRO A 119 -7.39 -17.70 -2.85
N ASN A 120 -7.94 -18.92 -2.82
CA ASN A 120 -7.92 -19.88 -3.92
C ASN A 120 -9.35 -20.23 -4.37
N ASP A 121 -10.06 -19.23 -4.87
CA ASP A 121 -11.47 -19.26 -5.28
C ASP A 121 -11.72 -19.98 -6.61
N PHE A 122 -10.68 -20.33 -7.38
CA PHE A 122 -10.82 -21.15 -8.58
C PHE A 122 -9.58 -22.01 -8.85
N VAL A 123 -9.81 -23.15 -9.51
CA VAL A 123 -8.76 -24.12 -9.83
C VAL A 123 -7.69 -23.49 -10.73
N GLY A 124 -6.43 -23.67 -10.32
CA GLY A 124 -5.27 -23.19 -11.06
C GLY A 124 -4.98 -21.70 -10.86
N LYS A 125 -5.56 -21.06 -9.84
CA LYS A 125 -5.21 -19.68 -9.49
C LYS A 125 -3.76 -19.59 -9.02
N ASN A 126 -3.02 -18.70 -9.64
CA ASN A 126 -1.65 -18.34 -9.30
C ASN A 126 -1.59 -16.85 -8.98
N TYR A 127 -0.55 -16.45 -8.24
CA TYR A 127 -0.23 -15.05 -7.99
C TYR A 127 1.20 -14.76 -8.44
N ILE A 128 1.43 -13.57 -8.99
CA ILE A 128 2.78 -13.00 -9.07
C ILE A 128 2.82 -11.76 -8.21
N ILE A 129 3.86 -11.61 -7.37
CA ILE A 129 4.02 -10.48 -6.46
C ILE A 129 5.41 -9.88 -6.65
N ALA A 130 5.49 -8.57 -6.85
CA ALA A 130 6.75 -7.86 -7.07
C ALA A 130 7.53 -7.71 -5.76
N LYS A 131 8.86 -7.88 -5.81
CA LYS A 131 9.74 -7.68 -4.65
C LYS A 131 10.31 -6.28 -4.65
N GLU A 132 10.73 -5.78 -3.49
CA GLU A 132 11.42 -4.47 -3.36
C GLU A 132 10.64 -3.33 -4.05
N ASN A 133 11.32 -2.45 -4.79
CA ASN A 133 10.70 -1.36 -5.56
C ASN A 133 10.43 -1.73 -7.03
N TYR A 134 10.21 -3.01 -7.32
CA TYR A 134 9.80 -3.43 -8.66
C TYR A 134 8.29 -3.31 -8.85
N ASN A 135 7.85 -3.05 -10.07
CA ASN A 135 6.47 -3.20 -10.54
C ASN A 135 6.39 -4.16 -11.73
N PHE A 136 5.20 -4.67 -12.01
CA PHE A 136 4.92 -5.44 -13.23
C PHE A 136 4.34 -4.52 -14.30
N ILE A 137 4.88 -4.63 -15.51
CA ILE A 137 4.35 -3.97 -16.71
C ILE A 137 4.20 -4.99 -17.83
N PHE A 138 3.34 -4.68 -18.79
CA PHE A 138 3.19 -5.54 -19.96
C PHE A 138 4.32 -5.36 -20.95
N SER A 139 4.57 -6.41 -21.74
CA SER A 139 5.53 -6.35 -22.85
C SER A 139 5.08 -5.42 -23.97
N PHE A 140 3.78 -5.38 -24.25
CA PHE A 140 3.21 -4.42 -25.19
C PHE A 140 3.12 -3.07 -24.48
N ASP A 141 3.78 -2.07 -25.04
CA ASP A 141 3.90 -0.70 -24.48
C ASP A 141 4.81 -0.53 -23.25
N TYR A 142 5.92 -1.29 -23.21
CA TYR A 142 6.92 -1.23 -22.14
C TYR A 142 7.39 0.20 -21.83
N HIS A 143 7.82 0.96 -22.85
CA HIS A 143 8.46 2.27 -22.63
C HIS A 143 7.51 3.32 -22.07
N HIS A 144 6.25 3.33 -22.50
CA HIS A 144 5.25 4.25 -21.97
C HIS A 144 4.85 3.88 -20.55
N GLN A 145 4.58 2.59 -20.28
CA GLN A 145 4.25 2.13 -18.92
C GLN A 145 5.40 2.38 -17.96
N LYS A 146 6.64 2.09 -18.36
CA LYS A 146 7.82 2.39 -17.55
C LYS A 146 7.87 3.87 -17.20
N ARG A 147 7.83 4.77 -18.18
CA ARG A 147 7.83 6.22 -17.93
C ARG A 147 6.66 6.70 -17.07
N ARG A 148 5.50 6.05 -17.18
CA ARG A 148 4.29 6.41 -16.45
C ARG A 148 4.34 6.01 -14.98
N TYR A 149 4.95 4.87 -14.66
CA TYR A 149 4.88 4.27 -13.31
C TYR A 149 6.22 4.30 -12.55
N GLU A 150 7.29 4.74 -13.20
CA GLU A 150 8.57 5.04 -12.54
C GLU A 150 8.37 6.22 -11.57
N GLY A 151 8.77 6.05 -10.31
CA GLY A 151 8.57 7.05 -9.26
C GLY A 151 7.16 7.08 -8.65
N ALA A 152 6.26 6.16 -9.02
CA ALA A 152 4.90 6.07 -8.46
C ALA A 152 4.92 5.36 -7.10
N PHE A 153 4.19 5.89 -6.11
CA PHE A 153 4.03 5.21 -4.82
C PHE A 153 2.99 4.10 -4.94
N GLN A 154 3.38 2.89 -4.57
CA GLN A 154 2.55 1.70 -4.74
C GLN A 154 2.60 0.81 -3.51
N HIS A 155 1.63 -0.09 -3.42
CA HIS A 155 1.50 -1.10 -2.37
C HIS A 155 0.94 -2.43 -2.91
N GLY A 156 0.99 -3.48 -2.10
CA GLY A 156 0.56 -4.84 -2.47
C GLY A 156 1.70 -5.73 -2.98
N GLY A 157 2.95 -5.27 -2.93
CA GLY A 157 4.14 -6.07 -3.19
C GLY A 157 4.76 -6.66 -1.93
N ILE A 158 5.96 -7.23 -2.07
CA ILE A 158 6.77 -7.75 -0.97
C ILE A 158 8.03 -6.91 -0.83
N SER A 159 7.89 -5.79 -0.13
CA SER A 159 9.02 -4.96 0.31
C SER A 159 8.90 -4.61 1.78
N MET A 160 10.02 -4.29 2.42
CA MET A 160 10.03 -3.89 3.83
C MET A 160 9.11 -2.68 4.10
N PRO A 161 9.13 -1.59 3.31
CA PRO A 161 8.22 -0.46 3.54
C PRO A 161 6.74 -0.78 3.37
N GLU A 162 6.37 -1.82 2.61
CA GLU A 162 4.97 -2.22 2.44
C GLU A 162 4.48 -3.15 3.56
N ILE A 163 5.35 -4.03 4.08
CA ILE A 163 4.96 -5.11 5.01
C ILE A 163 5.26 -4.78 6.47
N ILE A 164 6.25 -3.95 6.75
CA ILE A 164 6.59 -3.57 8.13
C ILE A 164 5.68 -2.41 8.53
N LEU A 165 4.66 -2.72 9.32
CA LEU A 165 3.61 -1.77 9.68
C LEU A 165 3.90 -1.14 11.04
N PRO A 166 3.71 0.18 11.18
CA PRO A 166 3.76 0.80 12.49
C PRO A 166 2.60 0.28 13.33
N CYS A 167 2.86 0.01 14.60
CA CYS A 167 1.84 -0.24 15.60
C CYS A 167 2.26 0.46 16.87
N THR A 168 1.42 1.36 17.38
CA THR A 168 1.64 2.04 18.64
C THR A 168 0.41 1.91 19.51
N ILE A 169 0.65 1.74 20.81
CA ILE A 169 -0.37 1.71 21.84
C ILE A 169 -0.20 2.99 22.64
N LEU A 170 -1.26 3.79 22.74
CA LEU A 170 -1.28 5.04 23.47
C LEU A 170 -2.22 4.91 24.66
N GLU A 171 -1.69 5.27 25.83
CA GLU A 171 -2.44 5.35 27.08
C GLU A 171 -2.45 6.81 27.56
N PRO A 172 -3.61 7.34 27.98
CA PRO A 172 -3.72 8.64 28.60
C PRO A 172 -2.85 8.75 29.85
N LYS A 173 -2.24 9.92 30.09
CA LYS A 173 -1.41 10.19 31.28
C LYS A 173 -2.21 10.72 32.49
N VAL A 174 -3.54 10.69 32.41
CA VAL A 174 -4.50 11.30 33.37
C VAL A 174 -4.77 10.44 34.60
#